data_AF-A0A7J3XWM4-F1
#
_entry.id   AF-A0A7J3XWM4-F1
#
_cell.length_a   1.000
_cell.length_b   1.000
_cell.length_c   1.000
_cell.angle_alpha   90.00
_cell.angle_beta   90.00
_cell.angle_gamma   90.00
#
_symmetry.space_group_name_H-M   'P 1'
#
loop_
_entity.id
_entity.type
_entity.pdbx_description
1 polymer ?
#
loop_
_entity_poly.entity_id
_entity_poly.type
_entity_poly.pdbx_seq_one_letter_code
_entity_poly.pdbx_strand_id
1 'polypeptide(L)'
;MPSLSSHWSRSSKEALKLIWEASKEPKDRLDLLNLMNLSLYAMARSLVGWYQRLDDPELLSALSDEELGELAQRVSSIAREFVKYDIKASRRYHKRGLKSEEFASLESLFPEVEDLALAEEEEP
;
A
#
# COMPACT_ATOMS: atom_id res chain seq x y z
N MET A 1 11.29 -12.68 -27.21
CA MET A 1 10.55 -11.74 -26.35
C MET A 1 10.61 -12.28 -24.92
N PRO A 2 11.11 -11.52 -23.93
CA PRO A 2 11.04 -11.96 -22.53
C PRO A 2 9.56 -12.14 -22.14
N SER A 3 9.25 -13.18 -21.35
CA SER A 3 7.90 -13.42 -20.84
C SER A 3 7.45 -12.28 -19.92
N LEU A 4 6.14 -12.04 -19.83
CA LEU A 4 5.55 -11.07 -18.90
C LEU A 4 6.04 -11.28 -17.46
N SER A 5 6.22 -12.54 -17.03
CA SER A 5 6.74 -12.86 -15.70
C SER A 5 8.21 -12.44 -15.49
N SER A 6 9.05 -12.58 -16.52
CA SER A 6 10.46 -12.20 -16.47
C SER A 6 10.67 -10.68 -16.46
N HIS A 7 9.82 -9.92 -17.17
CA HIS A 7 9.84 -8.47 -17.15
C HIS A 7 9.34 -7.93 -15.80
N TRP A 8 8.25 -8.48 -15.28
CA TRP A 8 7.71 -8.12 -13.96
C TRP A 8 8.75 -8.36 -12.86
N SER A 9 9.32 -9.56 -12.77
CA SER A 9 10.30 -9.92 -11.73
C SER A 9 11.50 -8.99 -11.71
N ARG A 10 12.04 -8.65 -12.88
CA ARG A 10 13.17 -7.71 -13.01
C ARG A 10 12.79 -6.31 -12.53
N SER A 11 11.65 -5.81 -12.97
CA SER A 11 11.18 -4.47 -12.62
C SER A 11 10.87 -4.32 -11.12
N SER A 12 10.31 -5.35 -10.48
CA SER A 12 10.05 -5.37 -9.03
C SER A 12 11.35 -5.37 -8.22
N LYS A 13 12.38 -6.13 -8.66
CA LYS A 13 13.70 -6.13 -8.04
C LYS A 13 14.39 -4.77 -8.15
N GLU A 14 14.25 -4.10 -9.29
CA GLU A 14 14.78 -2.76 -9.51
C GLU A 14 14.09 -1.73 -8.61
N ALA A 15 12.76 -1.77 -8.51
CA ALA A 15 12.01 -0.91 -7.60
C ALA A 15 12.42 -1.11 -6.12
N LEU A 16 12.57 -2.36 -5.69
CA LEU A 16 13.06 -2.70 -4.34
C LEU A 16 14.46 -2.14 -4.09
N LYS A 17 15.36 -2.26 -5.06
CA LYS A 17 16.72 -1.71 -4.97
C LYS A 17 16.67 -0.19 -4.79
N LEU A 18 15.90 0.52 -5.61
CA LEU A 18 15.80 1.98 -5.54
C LEU A 18 15.25 2.47 -4.20
N ILE A 19 14.21 1.82 -3.66
CA ILE A 19 13.66 2.14 -2.34
C ILE A 19 14.71 1.91 -1.26
N TRP A 20 15.43 0.78 -1.31
CA TRP A 20 16.45 0.46 -0.33
C TRP A 20 17.63 1.44 -0.36
N GLU A 21 18.10 1.82 -1.54
CA GLU A 21 19.16 2.83 -1.71
C GLU A 21 18.70 4.19 -1.15
N ALA A 22 17.53 4.67 -1.56
CA ALA A 22 16.96 5.92 -1.05
C ALA A 22 16.66 5.89 0.47
N SER A 23 16.51 4.69 1.06
CA SER A 23 16.25 4.57 2.49
C SER A 23 17.48 4.85 3.37
N LYS A 24 18.70 4.71 2.82
CA LYS A 24 19.97 4.71 3.55
C LYS A 24 20.65 6.07 3.66
N GLU A 25 20.32 6.99 2.77
CA GLU A 25 20.98 8.29 2.67
C GLU A 25 20.61 9.19 3.87
N PRO A 26 21.52 10.09 4.32
CA PRO A 26 21.17 11.16 5.25
C PRO A 26 20.11 12.05 4.60
N LYS A 27 18.97 12.25 5.27
CA LYS A 27 17.76 12.75 4.59
C LYS A 27 17.57 14.24 4.80
N ASP A 28 17.67 15.00 3.72
CA ASP A 28 17.03 16.30 3.66
C ASP A 28 15.52 16.16 3.33
N ARG A 29 14.81 17.29 3.26
CA ARG A 29 13.36 17.27 2.99
C ARG A 29 13.04 16.71 1.61
N LEU A 30 13.86 16.98 0.60
CA LEU A 30 13.65 16.49 -0.76
C LEU A 30 13.88 14.97 -0.82
N ASP A 31 14.89 14.46 -0.11
CA ASP A 31 15.15 13.03 -0.01
C ASP A 31 13.99 12.26 0.63
N LEU A 32 13.38 12.82 1.67
CA LEU A 32 12.18 12.25 2.30
C LEU A 32 11.02 12.17 1.33
N LEU A 33 10.75 13.24 0.58
CA LEU A 33 9.69 13.26 -0.43
C LEU A 33 9.96 12.29 -1.57
N ASN A 34 11.21 12.19 -2.02
CA ASN A 34 11.61 11.27 -3.08
C ASN A 34 11.45 9.81 -2.64
N LEU A 35 11.86 9.47 -1.42
CA LEU A 35 11.65 8.13 -0.87
C LEU A 35 10.16 7.77 -0.78
N MET A 36 9.32 8.70 -0.32
CA MET A 36 7.87 8.51 -0.30
C MET A 36 7.33 8.25 -1.72
N ASN A 37 7.72 9.08 -2.69
CA ASN A 37 7.29 8.96 -4.08
C ASN A 37 7.69 7.62 -4.71
N LEU A 38 8.96 7.21 -4.55
CA LEU A 38 9.46 5.92 -5.04
C LEU A 38 8.72 4.74 -4.42
N SER A 39 8.43 4.81 -3.12
CA SER A 39 7.73 3.77 -2.38
C SER A 39 6.28 3.62 -2.87
N LEU A 40 5.56 4.73 -3.00
CA LEU A 40 4.18 4.75 -3.50
C LEU A 40 4.10 4.25 -4.94
N TYR A 41 5.02 4.68 -5.81
CA TYR A 41 5.07 4.23 -7.19
C TYR A 41 5.31 2.72 -7.31
N ALA A 42 6.24 2.16 -6.52
CA ALA A 42 6.49 0.73 -6.50
C ALA A 42 5.28 -0.08 -6.01
N MET A 43 4.58 0.41 -4.97
CA MET A 43 3.35 -0.22 -4.48
C MET A 43 2.25 -0.19 -5.56
N ALA A 44 1.96 0.97 -6.16
CA ALA A 44 0.95 1.10 -7.20
C ALA A 44 1.20 0.15 -8.37
N ARG A 45 2.44 0.06 -8.84
CA ARG A 45 2.82 -0.88 -9.92
C ARG A 45 2.62 -2.34 -9.51
N SER A 46 3.00 -2.70 -8.28
CA SER A 46 2.81 -4.05 -7.75
C SER A 46 1.33 -4.44 -7.70
N LEU A 47 0.47 -3.50 -7.24
CA LEU A 47 -0.98 -3.67 -7.19
C LEU A 47 -1.58 -3.92 -8.58
N VAL A 48 -1.18 -3.16 -9.61
CA VAL A 48 -1.62 -3.41 -11.00
C VAL A 48 -1.29 -4.84 -11.44
N GLY A 49 -0.09 -5.33 -11.12
CA GLY A 49 0.29 -6.71 -11.43
C GLY A 49 -0.51 -7.75 -10.66
N TRP A 50 -0.97 -7.45 -9.44
CA TRP A 50 -1.88 -8.32 -8.70
C TRP A 50 -3.27 -8.35 -9.31
N TYR A 51 -3.84 -7.20 -9.68
CA TYR A 51 -5.14 -7.15 -10.37
C TYR A 51 -5.12 -7.94 -11.67
N GLN A 52 -4.07 -7.78 -12.49
CA GLN A 52 -3.90 -8.56 -13.72
C GLN A 52 -3.84 -10.07 -13.49
N ARG A 53 -3.28 -10.53 -12.36
CA ARG A 53 -3.29 -11.96 -12.00
C ARG A 53 -4.64 -12.43 -11.49
N LEU A 54 -5.37 -11.58 -10.76
CA LEU A 54 -6.74 -11.88 -10.32
C LEU A 54 -7.70 -12.00 -11.51
N ASP A 55 -7.46 -11.22 -12.57
CA ASP A 55 -8.22 -11.27 -13.81
C ASP A 55 -7.89 -12.50 -14.69
N ASP A 56 -6.85 -13.27 -14.36
CA ASP A 56 -6.45 -14.50 -15.05
C ASP A 56 -6.78 -15.76 -14.22
N PRO A 57 -7.95 -16.38 -14.45
CA PRO A 57 -8.41 -17.52 -13.66
C PRO A 57 -7.53 -18.77 -13.85
N GLU A 58 -6.78 -18.90 -14.95
CA GLU A 58 -5.90 -20.06 -15.17
C GLU A 58 -4.72 -20.04 -14.19
N LEU A 59 -4.13 -18.86 -13.95
CA LEU A 59 -3.03 -18.71 -12.99
C LEU A 59 -3.44 -19.02 -11.56
N LEU A 60 -4.65 -18.63 -11.17
CA LEU A 60 -5.17 -18.87 -9.83
C LEU A 60 -5.69 -20.30 -9.65
N SER A 61 -6.20 -20.93 -10.71
CA SER A 61 -6.69 -22.32 -10.68
C SER A 61 -5.60 -23.36 -10.37
N ALA A 62 -4.33 -22.98 -10.50
CA ALA A 62 -3.20 -23.82 -10.16
C ALA A 62 -2.90 -23.87 -8.65
N LEU A 63 -3.51 -22.99 -7.85
CA LEU A 63 -3.32 -22.91 -6.41
C LEU A 63 -4.40 -23.70 -5.67
N SER A 64 -4.03 -24.33 -4.56
CA SER A 64 -4.98 -24.93 -3.62
C SER A 64 -5.76 -23.87 -2.84
N ASP A 65 -6.90 -24.26 -2.26
CA ASP A 65 -7.70 -23.39 -1.40
C ASP A 65 -6.92 -22.86 -0.20
N GLU A 66 -5.99 -23.66 0.34
CA GLU A 66 -5.11 -23.27 1.44
C GLU A 66 -4.13 -22.17 1.00
N GLU A 67 -3.46 -22.34 -0.15
CA GLU A 67 -2.57 -21.33 -0.71
C GLU A 67 -3.31 -20.03 -1.06
N LEU A 68 -4.53 -20.14 -1.62
CA LEU A 68 -5.38 -18.98 -1.90
C LEU A 68 -5.79 -18.26 -0.60
N GLY A 69 -6.14 -19.02 0.44
CA GLY A 69 -6.47 -18.49 1.76
C GLY A 69 -5.31 -17.73 2.39
N GLU A 70 -4.11 -18.28 2.36
CA GLU A 70 -2.89 -17.63 2.86
C GLU A 70 -2.59 -16.34 2.09
N LEU A 71 -2.68 -16.36 0.76
CA LEU A 71 -2.47 -15.18 -0.07
C LEU A 71 -3.50 -14.07 0.22
N ALA A 72 -4.78 -14.42 0.26
CA ALA A 72 -5.85 -13.48 0.56
C ALA A 72 -5.68 -12.85 1.95
N GLN A 73 -5.31 -13.65 2.95
CA GLN A 73 -5.06 -13.17 4.31
C GLN A 73 -3.85 -12.23 4.35
N ARG A 74 -2.76 -12.56 3.65
CA ARG A 74 -1.57 -11.72 3.61
C ARG A 74 -1.82 -10.38 2.93
N VAL A 75 -2.46 -10.39 1.77
CA VAL A 75 -2.78 -9.17 1.00
C VAL A 75 -3.74 -8.28 1.79
N SER A 76 -4.79 -8.84 2.37
CA SER A 76 -5.75 -8.07 3.18
C SER A 76 -5.12 -7.47 4.43
N SER A 77 -4.19 -8.16 5.10
CA SER A 77 -3.46 -7.61 6.25
C SER A 77 -2.62 -6.39 5.86
N ILE A 78 -1.86 -6.49 4.77
CA ILE A 78 -1.02 -5.37 4.27
C ILE A 78 -1.91 -4.18 3.88
N ALA A 79 -3.02 -4.44 3.18
CA ALA A 79 -3.97 -3.39 2.80
C ALA A 79 -4.56 -2.70 4.03
N ARG A 80 -4.96 -3.48 5.05
CA ARG A 80 -5.51 -2.93 6.31
C ARG A 80 -4.49 -2.04 7.02
N GLU A 81 -3.25 -2.49 7.18
CA GLU A 81 -2.19 -1.71 7.81
C GLU A 81 -1.91 -0.40 7.06
N PHE A 82 -1.81 -0.46 5.74
CA PHE A 82 -1.54 0.72 4.91
C PHE A 82 -2.69 1.73 4.97
N VAL A 83 -3.94 1.28 4.81
CA VAL A 83 -5.12 2.16 4.86
C VAL A 83 -5.29 2.78 6.24
N LYS A 84 -5.08 2.03 7.33
CA LYS A 84 -5.06 2.58 8.69
C LYS A 84 -4.02 3.71 8.83
N TYR A 85 -2.81 3.49 8.32
CA TYR A 85 -1.76 4.51 8.36
C TYR A 85 -2.14 5.76 7.55
N ASP A 86 -2.70 5.59 6.36
CA ASP A 86 -3.11 6.69 5.48
C ASP A 86 -4.18 7.58 6.14
N ILE A 87 -5.21 6.96 6.73
CA ILE A 87 -6.24 7.68 7.51
C ILE A 87 -5.59 8.47 8.65
N LYS A 88 -4.71 7.84 9.43
CA LYS A 88 -4.02 8.50 10.55
C LYS A 88 -3.11 9.65 10.09
N ALA A 89 -2.38 9.47 9.00
CA ALA A 89 -1.51 10.50 8.43
C ALA A 89 -2.33 11.71 7.97
N SER A 90 -3.43 11.46 7.28
CA SER A 90 -4.31 12.48 6.73
C SER A 90 -5.03 13.31 7.79
N ARG A 91 -5.48 12.66 8.87
CA ARG A 91 -5.99 13.38 10.07
C ARG A 91 -4.95 14.32 10.68
N ARG A 92 -3.68 13.91 10.74
CA ARG A 92 -2.61 14.79 11.25
C ARG A 92 -2.39 16.02 10.38
N TYR A 93 -2.55 15.90 9.06
CA TYR A 93 -2.51 17.05 8.16
C TYR A 93 -3.73 17.96 8.35
N HIS A 94 -4.92 17.39 8.51
CA HIS A 94 -6.16 18.15 8.75
C HIS A 94 -6.14 18.94 10.06
N LYS A 95 -5.73 18.32 11.18
CA LYS A 95 -5.58 18.98 12.49
C LYS A 95 -4.59 20.16 12.44
N ARG A 96 -3.68 20.20 11.46
CA ARG A 96 -2.73 21.28 11.21
C ARG A 96 -3.29 22.38 10.29
N GLY A 97 -4.59 22.35 9.97
CA GLY A 97 -5.28 23.38 9.18
C GLY A 97 -5.23 23.17 7.67
N LEU A 98 -4.68 22.05 7.19
CA LEU A 98 -4.70 21.68 5.77
C LEU A 98 -6.02 20.96 5.48
N LYS A 99 -7.10 21.73 5.24
CA LYS A 99 -8.39 21.16 4.86
C LYS A 99 -8.28 20.56 3.44
N SER A 100 -8.49 19.25 3.32
CA SER A 100 -8.80 18.60 2.05
C SER A 100 -10.28 18.22 2.06
N GLU A 101 -11.03 18.67 1.05
CA GLU A 101 -12.45 18.37 0.88
C GLU A 101 -12.71 16.86 0.70
N GLU A 102 -11.75 16.13 0.09
CA GLU A 102 -11.82 14.67 -0.08
C GLU A 102 -11.83 13.92 1.27
N PHE A 103 -11.09 14.41 2.27
CA PHE A 103 -11.05 13.75 3.59
C PHE A 103 -12.33 13.95 4.40
N ALA A 104 -12.93 15.14 4.33
CA ALA A 104 -14.22 15.40 4.96
C ALA A 104 -15.31 14.48 4.38
N SER A 105 -15.22 14.17 3.08
CA SER A 105 -16.13 13.22 2.44
C SER A 105 -15.90 11.78 2.91
N LEU A 106 -14.65 11.35 3.06
CA LEU A 106 -14.29 10.00 3.52
C LEU A 106 -14.73 9.72 4.96
N GLU A 107 -14.50 10.66 5.89
CA GLU A 107 -14.95 10.53 7.29
C GLU A 107 -16.48 10.40 7.39
N SER A 108 -17.22 11.10 6.53
CA SER A 108 -18.68 11.00 6.51
C SER A 108 -19.21 9.67 5.94
N LEU A 109 -18.44 9.00 5.08
CA LEU A 109 -18.86 7.78 4.38
C LEU A 109 -18.58 6.51 5.18
N PHE A 110 -17.63 6.54 6.11
CA PHE A 110 -17.20 5.37 6.87
C PHE A 110 -17.08 5.66 8.37
N PRO A 111 -18.18 6.00 9.07
CA PRO A 111 -18.14 6.30 10.49
C PRO A 111 -17.65 5.10 11.33
N GLU A 112 -17.88 3.85 10.91
CA GLU A 112 -17.39 2.68 11.67
C GLU A 112 -15.86 2.50 11.60
N VAL A 113 -15.20 3.09 10.59
CA VAL A 113 -13.73 3.08 10.48
C VAL A 113 -13.11 4.04 11.49
N GLU A 114 -13.86 5.08 11.91
CA GLU A 114 -13.46 5.97 12.99
C GLU A 114 -13.36 5.20 14.31
N ASP A 115 -14.36 4.38 14.63
CA ASP A 115 -14.37 3.55 15.84
C ASP A 115 -13.22 2.53 15.85
N LEU A 116 -12.92 1.89 14.70
CA LEU A 116 -11.80 0.94 14.58
C LEU A 116 -10.41 1.61 14.69
N ALA A 117 -10.27 2.85 14.25
CA ALA A 117 -9.02 3.59 14.35
C ALA A 117 -8.78 4.14 15.76
N LEU A 118 -9.86 4.44 16.50
CA LEU A 118 -9.81 4.95 17.88
C LEU A 118 -9.69 3.84 18.93
N ALA A 119 -10.22 2.64 18.66
CA ALA A 119 -10.16 1.51 19.58
C ALA A 119 -8.72 1.04 19.89
N GLU A 120 -7.74 1.33 19.03
CA GLU A 120 -6.32 1.00 19.24
C GLU A 120 -5.50 2.13 19.88
N GLU A 121 -6.07 3.33 20.08
CA GLU A 121 -5.41 4.41 20.85
C GLU A 121 -5.61 4.29 22.37
N GLU A 122 -6.45 3.35 22.83
CA GLU A 122 -6.75 3.08 24.24
C GLU A 122 -5.92 1.95 24.89
N GLU A 123 -5.07 1.22 24.14
CA GLU A 123 -4.13 0.27 24.77
C GLU A 123 -2.82 0.98 25.20
N PRO A 124 -2.44 0.90 26.49
CA PRO A 124 -1.34 1.66 27.10
C PRO A 124 0.07 1.21 26.72
#